data_AF-A0A429PPA5-F1
#
_entry.id   AF-A0A429PPA5-F1
#
_cell.length_a   1.000
_cell.length_b   1.000
_cell.length_c   1.000
_cell.angle_alpha   90.00
_cell.angle_beta   90.00
_cell.angle_gamma   90.00
#
_symmetry.space_group_name_H-M   'P 1'
#
loop_
_entity.id
_entity.type
_entity.pdbx_description
1 polymer ?
#
loop_
_entity_poly.entity_id
_entity_poly.type
_entity_poly.pdbx_seq_one_letter_code
_entity_poly.pdbx_strand_id
1 'polypeptide(L)'
;MNDEPLLYVYAVVRSADAQGPPTDPPPDVTLGGGLATVEHRGLTAVVEPVPAADFAEAPLRERLEDPDWLAVVARAHHAVVGATSRRTATVPLELATVRRGESGVRRFLEEGESGLSEALGRATGTCERENEACADEAYAHETPTTRRPVSPPTGIRNG
;
A
#
# COMPACT_ATOMS: atom_id res chain seq x y z
N MET A 1 8.88 -29.00 7.80
CA MET A 1 9.24 -27.65 8.25
C MET A 1 7.95 -26.94 8.62
N ASN A 2 7.99 -25.91 9.44
CA ASN A 2 6.82 -25.05 9.59
C ASN A 2 6.85 -24.03 8.46
N ASP A 3 5.93 -24.13 7.52
CA ASP A 3 5.64 -23.05 6.58
C ASP A 3 4.92 -21.94 7.35
N GLU A 4 5.70 -21.11 8.06
CA GLU A 4 5.19 -19.90 8.69
C GLU A 4 4.55 -19.01 7.61
N PRO A 5 3.28 -18.57 7.79
CA PRO A 5 2.57 -17.82 6.77
C PRO A 5 3.30 -16.51 6.47
N LEU A 6 3.27 -16.11 5.21
CA LEU A 6 3.68 -14.77 4.83
C LEU A 6 2.61 -13.79 5.31
N LEU A 7 3.03 -12.77 6.04
CA LEU A 7 2.18 -11.69 6.52
C LEU A 7 2.48 -10.45 5.70
N TYR A 8 1.51 -10.02 4.88
CA TYR A 8 1.54 -8.71 4.25
C TYR A 8 1.25 -7.65 5.31
N VAL A 9 2.07 -6.62 5.43
CA VAL A 9 1.92 -5.56 6.45
C VAL A 9 1.43 -4.28 5.77
N TYR A 10 0.22 -3.85 6.12
CA TYR A 10 -0.41 -2.67 5.52
C TYR A 10 0.03 -1.37 6.19
N ALA A 11 -0.04 -1.34 7.52
CA ALA A 11 0.11 -0.15 8.31
C ALA A 11 0.51 -0.49 9.75
N VAL A 12 1.05 0.50 10.46
CA VAL A 12 1.31 0.46 11.90
C VAL A 12 0.50 1.54 12.60
N VAL A 13 -0.07 1.19 13.74
CA VAL A 13 -0.79 2.09 14.67
C VAL A 13 -0.17 1.95 16.08
N ARG A 14 -0.53 2.82 17.02
CA ARG A 14 -0.22 2.60 18.44
C ARG A 14 -1.15 1.54 19.02
N SER A 15 -0.62 0.62 19.84
CA SER A 15 -1.41 -0.39 20.55
C SER A 15 -2.48 0.24 21.44
N ALA A 16 -2.14 1.33 22.15
CA ALA A 16 -3.10 2.07 22.99
C ALA A 16 -4.32 2.62 22.23
N ASP A 17 -4.18 2.86 20.91
CA ASP A 17 -5.23 3.37 20.04
C ASP A 17 -5.77 2.28 19.08
N ALA A 18 -5.35 1.01 19.24
CA ALA A 18 -5.70 -0.10 18.36
C ALA A 18 -7.01 -0.79 18.76
N GLN A 19 -8.04 -0.66 17.93
CA GLN A 19 -9.38 -1.23 18.16
C GLN A 19 -9.55 -2.64 17.54
N GLY A 20 -8.44 -3.38 17.37
CA GLY A 20 -8.38 -4.59 16.54
C GLY A 20 -8.25 -4.29 15.03
N PRO A 21 -8.27 -5.32 14.16
CA PRO A 21 -8.25 -5.12 12.71
C PRO A 21 -9.48 -4.31 12.26
N PRO A 22 -9.38 -3.49 11.20
CA PRO A 22 -10.55 -2.79 10.67
C PRO A 22 -11.58 -3.82 10.22
N THR A 23 -12.80 -3.65 10.72
CA THR A 23 -13.94 -4.58 10.59
C THR A 23 -14.76 -4.34 9.32
N ASP A 24 -14.42 -3.29 8.58
CA ASP A 24 -15.11 -2.81 7.38
C ASP A 24 -14.09 -2.45 6.27
N PRO A 25 -13.19 -3.36 5.85
CA PRO A 25 -12.68 -3.33 4.50
C PRO A 25 -13.80 -3.82 3.56
N PRO A 26 -13.96 -3.25 2.36
CA PRO A 26 -14.88 -3.82 1.37
C PRO A 26 -14.52 -5.30 1.08
N PRO A 27 -15.49 -6.20 0.85
CA PRO A 27 -15.23 -7.64 0.82
C PRO A 27 -14.39 -8.14 -0.37
N ASP A 28 -14.13 -7.30 -1.38
CA ASP A 28 -13.30 -7.61 -2.56
C ASP A 28 -11.85 -7.08 -2.48
N VAL A 29 -11.39 -6.60 -1.31
CA VAL A 29 -10.05 -5.97 -1.15
C VAL A 29 -9.16 -6.60 -0.07
N THR A 30 -9.40 -7.87 0.27
CA THR A 30 -8.48 -8.74 1.05
C THR A 30 -7.56 -9.52 0.12
N LEU A 31 -6.26 -9.62 0.46
CA LEU A 31 -5.23 -10.30 -0.35
C LEU A 31 -5.03 -11.78 -0.01
N GLY A 32 -5.74 -12.31 0.98
CA GLY A 32 -5.61 -13.69 1.42
C GLY A 32 -6.68 -14.10 2.44
N GLY A 33 -6.24 -14.48 3.64
CA GLY A 33 -7.09 -15.09 4.67
C GLY A 33 -7.94 -14.13 5.51
N GLY A 34 -7.93 -12.83 5.22
CA GLY A 34 -8.54 -11.79 6.04
C GLY A 34 -7.59 -11.15 7.06
N LEU A 35 -7.98 -9.98 7.56
CA LEU A 35 -7.10 -9.12 8.36
C LEU A 35 -6.87 -9.63 9.79
N ALA A 36 -5.62 -9.53 10.23
CA ALA A 36 -5.16 -9.81 11.58
C ALA A 36 -4.33 -8.62 12.12
N THR A 37 -3.96 -8.67 13.39
CA THR A 37 -3.13 -7.64 14.03
C THR A 37 -2.04 -8.26 14.89
N VAL A 38 -0.80 -7.83 14.71
CA VAL A 38 0.35 -8.26 15.52
C VAL A 38 0.84 -7.09 16.37
N GLU A 39 0.75 -7.23 17.69
CA GLU A 39 1.29 -6.26 18.64
C GLU A 39 2.75 -6.55 19.00
N HIS A 40 3.56 -5.50 19.08
CA HIS A 40 4.88 -5.51 19.70
C HIS A 40 5.31 -4.10 20.14
N ARG A 41 6.02 -3.99 21.28
CA ARG A 41 6.61 -2.71 21.77
C ARG A 41 5.63 -1.52 21.89
N GLY A 42 4.34 -1.78 22.12
CA GLY A 42 3.31 -0.72 22.16
C GLY A 42 2.87 -0.20 20.78
N LEU A 43 3.33 -0.85 19.71
CA LEU A 43 2.88 -0.67 18.33
C LEU A 43 2.06 -1.90 17.89
N THR A 44 1.10 -1.69 17.01
CA THR A 44 0.29 -2.76 16.41
C THR A 44 0.35 -2.66 14.90
N ALA A 45 0.82 -3.72 14.25
CA ALA A 45 0.80 -3.85 12.80
C ALA A 45 -0.54 -4.45 12.34
N VAL A 46 -1.18 -3.82 11.37
CA VAL A 46 -2.32 -4.40 10.63
C VAL A 46 -1.75 -5.25 9.49
N VAL A 47 -2.09 -6.53 9.48
CA VAL A 47 -1.49 -7.54 8.60
C VAL A 47 -2.53 -8.47 7.97
N GLU A 48 -2.16 -9.20 6.94
CA GLU A 48 -2.96 -10.29 6.37
C GLU A 48 -2.10 -11.52 6.05
N PRO A 49 -2.54 -12.75 6.39
CA PRO A 49 -1.93 -13.98 5.90
C PRO A 49 -2.17 -14.14 4.40
N VAL A 50 -1.10 -14.09 3.61
CA VAL A 50 -1.12 -14.14 2.14
C VAL A 50 -0.43 -15.40 1.61
N PRO A 51 -0.84 -15.94 0.45
CA PRO A 51 -0.28 -17.17 -0.10
C PRO A 51 1.19 -17.01 -0.51
N ALA A 52 2.04 -17.93 -0.07
CA ALA A 52 3.45 -17.98 -0.47
C ALA A 52 3.65 -18.25 -1.98
N ALA A 53 2.60 -18.73 -2.68
CA ALA A 53 2.62 -18.90 -4.12
C ALA A 53 2.76 -17.57 -4.90
N ASP A 54 2.26 -16.46 -4.33
CA ASP A 54 2.25 -15.14 -4.98
C ASP A 54 3.14 -14.12 -4.26
N PHE A 55 3.28 -14.23 -2.93
CA PHE A 55 3.99 -13.24 -2.11
C PHE A 55 5.38 -13.69 -1.63
N ALA A 56 5.86 -14.88 -2.02
CA ALA A 56 7.26 -15.25 -1.80
C ALA A 56 8.20 -14.47 -2.74
N GLU A 57 9.46 -14.30 -2.34
CA GLU A 57 10.41 -13.35 -2.92
C GLU A 57 10.66 -13.48 -4.44
N ALA A 58 10.48 -14.67 -5.04
CA ALA A 58 10.56 -14.86 -6.49
C ALA A 58 9.22 -14.53 -7.19
N PRO A 59 8.09 -15.23 -6.89
CA PRO A 59 6.78 -14.88 -7.43
C PRO A 59 6.40 -13.41 -7.25
N LEU A 60 6.74 -12.80 -6.11
CA LEU A 60 6.42 -11.40 -5.81
C LEU A 60 7.09 -10.42 -6.79
N ARG A 61 8.28 -10.75 -7.33
CA ARG A 61 8.91 -9.92 -8.37
C ARG A 61 8.17 -10.03 -9.69
N GLU A 62 7.88 -11.26 -10.12
CA GLU A 62 7.11 -11.56 -11.34
C GLU A 62 5.71 -10.94 -11.28
N ARG A 63 5.06 -10.96 -10.11
CA ARG A 63 3.76 -10.33 -9.84
C ARG A 63 3.82 -8.80 -9.80
N LEU A 64 4.93 -8.19 -9.39
CA LEU A 64 5.10 -6.73 -9.44
C LEU A 64 5.34 -6.18 -10.85
N GLU A 65 5.62 -7.04 -11.83
CA GLU A 65 5.67 -6.70 -13.27
C GLU A 65 4.28 -6.80 -13.95
N ASP A 66 3.28 -7.37 -13.27
CA ASP A 66 1.88 -7.46 -13.71
C ASP A 66 1.08 -6.22 -13.22
N PRO A 67 0.69 -5.29 -14.12
CA PRO A 67 0.05 -4.04 -13.73
C PRO A 67 -1.39 -4.22 -13.24
N ASP A 68 -2.10 -5.25 -13.71
CA ASP A 68 -3.47 -5.57 -13.27
C ASP A 68 -3.44 -6.14 -11.84
N TRP A 69 -2.50 -7.06 -11.56
CA TRP A 69 -2.26 -7.56 -10.20
C TRP A 69 -1.79 -6.44 -9.26
N LEU A 70 -0.87 -5.59 -9.69
CA LEU A 70 -0.38 -4.46 -8.89
C LEU A 70 -1.52 -3.46 -8.61
N ALA A 71 -2.42 -3.21 -9.55
CA ALA A 71 -3.61 -2.38 -9.33
C ALA A 71 -4.56 -2.98 -8.28
N VAL A 72 -4.76 -4.31 -8.27
CA VAL A 72 -5.52 -5.00 -7.21
C VAL A 72 -4.83 -4.86 -5.85
N VAL A 73 -3.51 -5.10 -5.77
CA VAL A 73 -2.75 -4.96 -4.52
C VAL A 73 -2.71 -3.53 -3.99
N ALA A 74 -2.61 -2.53 -4.88
CA ALA A 74 -2.67 -1.12 -4.51
C ALA A 74 -4.06 -0.72 -4.00
N ARG A 75 -5.14 -1.14 -4.67
CA ARG A 75 -6.53 -0.91 -4.22
C ARG A 75 -6.79 -1.57 -2.87
N ALA A 76 -6.31 -2.80 -2.67
CA ALA A 76 -6.37 -3.50 -1.38
C ALA A 76 -5.63 -2.74 -0.27
N HIS A 77 -4.38 -2.36 -0.53
CA HIS A 77 -3.55 -1.64 0.42
C HIS A 77 -4.15 -0.28 0.81
N HIS A 78 -4.58 0.52 -0.16
CA HIS A 78 -5.23 1.80 0.11
C HIS A 78 -6.57 1.67 0.86
N ALA A 79 -7.36 0.62 0.59
CA ALA A 79 -8.60 0.36 1.32
C ALA A 79 -8.33 0.05 2.81
N VAL A 80 -7.38 -0.85 3.12
CA VAL A 80 -7.04 -1.21 4.51
C VAL A 80 -6.40 -0.03 5.26
N VAL A 81 -5.48 0.70 4.62
CA VAL A 81 -4.89 1.92 5.17
C VAL A 81 -5.97 2.98 5.45
N GLY A 82 -6.87 3.22 4.49
CA GLY A 82 -7.95 4.19 4.59
C GLY A 82 -9.04 3.82 5.61
N ALA A 83 -9.30 2.54 5.83
CA ALA A 83 -10.19 2.05 6.89
C ALA A 83 -9.55 2.20 8.29
N THR A 84 -8.22 2.07 8.37
CA THR A 84 -7.46 2.20 9.63
C THR A 84 -7.28 3.67 10.01
N SER A 85 -6.93 4.54 9.07
CA SER A 85 -6.69 5.98 9.32
C SER A 85 -7.95 6.74 9.74
N ARG A 86 -9.14 6.27 9.35
CA ARG A 86 -10.44 6.77 9.84
C ARG A 86 -10.73 6.43 11.30
N ARG A 87 -10.03 5.44 11.88
CA ARG A 87 -10.20 5.01 13.28
C ARG A 87 -9.12 5.57 14.19
N THR A 88 -7.87 5.70 13.71
CA THR A 88 -6.73 6.11 14.54
C THR A 88 -5.57 6.70 13.72
N ALA A 89 -4.65 7.40 14.38
CA ALA A 89 -3.40 7.84 13.80
C ALA A 89 -2.61 6.63 13.27
N THR A 90 -2.34 6.63 11.98
CA THR A 90 -1.87 5.46 11.22
C THR A 90 -0.65 5.85 10.39
N VAL A 91 0.38 5.00 10.41
CA VAL A 91 1.52 5.08 9.48
C VAL A 91 1.34 4.00 8.41
N PRO A 92 1.09 4.37 7.14
CA PRO A 92 1.11 3.41 6.04
C PRO A 92 2.55 2.94 5.81
N LEU A 93 2.71 1.68 5.39
CA LEU A 93 3.98 1.14 4.94
C LEU A 93 4.04 1.11 3.41
N GLU A 94 5.23 0.84 2.86
CA GLU A 94 5.40 0.67 1.42
C GLU A 94 4.66 -0.58 0.91
N LEU A 95 4.14 -0.49 -0.31
CA LEU A 95 3.48 -1.60 -1.00
C LEU A 95 4.45 -2.81 -1.12
N ALA A 96 3.92 -4.02 -1.02
CA ALA A 96 4.69 -5.27 -0.96
C ALA A 96 5.59 -5.44 0.29
N THR A 97 5.32 -4.73 1.41
CA THR A 97 5.95 -5.01 2.71
C THR A 97 5.49 -6.36 3.29
N VAL A 98 6.14 -7.46 2.88
CA VAL A 98 5.87 -8.83 3.36
C VAL A 98 6.87 -9.24 4.45
N ARG A 99 6.43 -9.99 5.46
CA ARG A 99 7.26 -10.58 6.52
C ARG A 99 6.93 -12.07 6.71
N ARG A 100 7.87 -12.86 7.22
CA ARG A 100 7.67 -14.30 7.54
C ARG A 100 7.17 -14.45 8.97
N GLY A 101 5.95 -14.95 9.15
CA GLY A 101 5.31 -15.18 10.43
C GLY A 101 5.12 -13.92 11.29
N GLU A 102 4.45 -14.08 12.44
CA GLU A 102 4.36 -12.99 13.42
C GLU A 102 5.74 -12.56 13.93
N SER A 103 6.68 -13.52 14.03
CA SER A 103 8.05 -13.30 14.49
C SER A 103 8.79 -12.25 13.66
N GLY A 104 8.64 -12.30 12.33
CA GLY A 104 9.21 -11.30 11.42
C GLY A 104 8.52 -9.93 11.52
N VAL A 105 7.22 -9.89 11.85
CA VAL A 105 6.49 -8.63 12.08
C VAL A 105 6.88 -8.00 13.42
N ARG A 106 6.97 -8.78 14.51
CA ARG A 106 7.44 -8.32 15.82
C ARG A 106 8.84 -7.72 15.73
N ARG A 107 9.77 -8.42 15.07
CA ARG A 107 11.13 -7.90 14.83
C ARG A 107 11.13 -6.60 14.02
N PHE A 108 10.31 -6.51 12.97
CA PHE A 108 10.19 -5.27 12.18
C PHE A 108 9.65 -4.09 13.02
N LEU A 109 8.68 -4.33 13.90
CA LEU A 109 8.17 -3.31 14.84
C LEU A 109 9.22 -2.88 15.87
N GLU A 110 10.09 -3.80 16.32
CA GLU A 110 11.21 -3.50 17.23
C GLU A 110 12.32 -2.70 16.53
N GLU A 111 12.75 -3.12 15.34
CA GLU A 111 13.76 -2.42 14.53
C GLU A 111 13.28 -1.03 14.07
N GLY A 112 11.97 -0.85 13.88
CA GLY A 112 11.34 0.41 13.48
C GLY A 112 10.81 1.28 14.64
N GLU A 113 10.88 0.83 15.90
CA GLU A 113 10.09 1.35 17.03
C GLU A 113 10.06 2.88 17.12
N SER A 114 11.25 3.51 17.16
CA SER A 114 11.39 4.97 17.29
C SER A 114 10.83 5.72 16.08
N GLY A 115 11.20 5.33 14.86
CA GLY A 115 10.80 6.02 13.63
C GLY A 115 9.31 5.90 13.34
N LEU A 116 8.72 4.73 13.62
CA LEU A 116 7.28 4.50 13.57
C LEU A 116 6.55 5.33 14.63
N SER A 117 7.08 5.40 15.86
CA SER A 117 6.49 6.20 16.96
C SER A 117 6.52 7.70 16.69
N GLU A 118 7.60 8.23 16.10
CA GLU A 118 7.70 9.61 15.63
C GLU A 118 6.73 9.90 14.47
N ALA A 119 6.67 8.99 13.48
CA ALA A 119 5.75 9.13 12.34
C ALA A 119 4.28 9.10 12.79
N LEU A 120 3.93 8.24 13.75
CA LEU A 120 2.62 8.22 14.41
C LEU A 120 2.35 9.53 15.15
N GLY A 121 3.35 10.07 15.87
CA GLY A 121 3.25 11.38 16.53
C GLY A 121 2.99 12.53 15.56
N ARG A 122 3.57 12.48 14.35
CA ARG A 122 3.25 13.43 13.27
C ARG A 122 1.86 13.19 12.66
N ALA A 123 1.44 11.93 12.50
CA ALA A 123 0.12 11.58 11.97
C ALA A 123 -1.04 12.05 12.87
N THR A 124 -0.91 11.94 14.20
CA THR A 124 -1.87 12.53 15.17
C THR A 124 -1.97 14.06 15.03
N GLY A 125 -0.95 14.72 14.48
CA GLY A 125 -0.87 16.17 14.30
C GLY A 125 -1.33 16.70 12.94
N THR A 126 -1.93 15.91 12.05
CA THR A 126 -2.47 16.42 10.77
C THR A 126 -3.76 15.72 10.35
N CYS A 127 -4.84 15.99 11.10
CA CYS A 127 -6.19 15.49 10.85
C CYS A 127 -6.89 16.11 9.62
N GLU A 128 -6.18 16.93 8.83
CA GLU A 128 -6.68 17.59 7.62
C GLU A 128 -5.81 17.20 6.42
N ARG A 129 -6.18 16.11 5.75
CA ARG A 129 -5.91 15.89 4.31
C ARG A 129 -7.13 15.28 3.66
N GLU A 130 -7.77 16.05 2.78
CA GLU A 130 -8.92 15.61 2.04
C GLU A 130 -8.52 14.54 1.00
N ASN A 131 -9.40 13.57 0.79
CA ASN A 131 -9.19 12.48 -0.15
C ASN A 131 -9.53 12.94 -1.58
N GLU A 132 -8.61 13.65 -2.23
CA GLU A 132 -8.64 13.76 -3.69
C GLU A 132 -8.31 12.37 -4.28
N ALA A 133 -9.29 11.77 -4.93
CA ALA A 133 -9.22 10.36 -5.30
C ALA A 133 -8.23 10.13 -6.45
N CYS A 134 -7.23 9.28 -6.23
CA CYS A 134 -6.41 8.74 -7.30
C CYS A 134 -7.23 7.71 -8.12
N ALA A 135 -8.12 8.22 -8.96
CA ALA A 135 -8.90 7.46 -9.92
C ALA A 135 -8.13 7.38 -11.25
N ASP A 136 -7.33 6.32 -11.37
CA ASP A 136 -7.14 5.53 -12.59
C ASP A 136 -7.32 6.26 -13.94
N GLU A 137 -6.23 6.87 -14.46
CA GLU A 137 -6.08 7.16 -15.89
C GLU A 137 -4.84 6.46 -16.46
N ALA A 138 -5.04 5.18 -16.81
CA ALA A 138 -4.37 4.42 -17.87
C ALA A 138 -2.84 4.61 -18.07
N TYR A 139 -2.08 3.60 -17.65
CA TYR A 139 -0.69 3.38 -18.09
C TYR A 139 -0.63 3.04 -19.60
N ALA A 140 -0.52 4.07 -20.45
CA ALA A 140 -0.31 3.90 -21.89
C ALA A 140 1.19 3.75 -22.19
N HIS A 141 1.59 2.54 -22.64
CA HIS A 141 3.00 2.18 -22.83
C HIS A 141 3.70 2.96 -23.96
N GLU A 142 5.02 3.09 -23.80
CA GLU A 142 6.02 3.93 -24.46
C GLU A 142 5.94 4.38 -25.95
N THR A 143 6.67 5.49 -26.13
CA THR A 143 7.22 6.19 -27.32
C THR A 143 8.11 5.33 -28.26
N PRO A 144 8.89 5.87 -29.24
CA PRO A 144 8.93 7.20 -29.89
C PRO A 144 9.00 7.14 -31.45
N THR A 145 9.06 8.29 -32.14
CA THR A 145 10.00 8.57 -33.27
C THR A 145 9.92 10.03 -33.74
N THR A 146 11.01 10.54 -34.32
CA THR A 146 11.20 11.94 -34.75
C THR A 146 10.59 12.28 -36.12
N ARG A 147 10.28 13.57 -36.36
CA ARG A 147 10.88 14.40 -37.43
C ARG A 147 10.26 15.82 -37.54
N ARG A 148 11.07 16.87 -37.30
CA ARG A 148 10.80 18.24 -37.79
C ARG A 148 11.08 18.28 -39.32
N PRO A 149 10.36 19.07 -40.14
CA PRO A 149 10.87 20.43 -40.41
C PRO A 149 9.83 21.51 -40.82
N VAL A 150 10.25 22.78 -40.68
CA VAL A 150 10.01 23.98 -41.53
C VAL A 150 8.58 24.49 -41.85
N SER A 151 8.44 25.82 -41.90
CA SER A 151 7.24 26.62 -42.22
C SER A 151 7.63 27.80 -43.16
N PRO A 152 6.72 28.69 -43.67
CA PRO A 152 5.25 28.73 -43.60
C PRO A 152 4.60 28.36 -44.97
N PRO A 153 3.96 29.18 -45.86
CA PRO A 153 3.67 30.63 -45.92
C PRO A 153 2.18 31.08 -46.12
N THR A 154 1.98 32.39 -45.95
CA THR A 154 0.95 33.35 -46.46
C THR A 154 -0.04 32.94 -47.58
N GLY A 155 -1.33 33.33 -47.49
CA GLY A 155 -2.29 33.16 -48.62
C GLY A 155 -3.73 33.74 -48.53
N ILE A 156 -3.89 35.05 -48.34
CA ILE A 156 -5.06 35.95 -48.62
C ILE A 156 -6.42 35.42 -49.19
N ARG A 157 -7.53 35.90 -48.56
CA ARG A 157 -8.71 36.62 -49.15
C ARG A 157 -10.12 35.95 -49.31
N ASN A 158 -11.12 36.77 -48.92
CA ASN A 158 -12.49 36.95 -49.45
C ASN A 158 -13.54 35.82 -49.34
N GLY A 159 -14.56 36.10 -48.51
CA GLY A 159 -15.98 35.85 -48.79
C GLY A 159 -16.73 37.16 -48.57
#